data_AF-A0A7S2KBW2-F1
#
_entry.id   AF-A0A7S2KBW2-F1
#
_cell.length_a   1.000
_cell.length_b   1.000
_cell.length_c   1.000
_cell.angle_alpha   90.00
_cell.angle_beta   90.00
_cell.angle_gamma   90.00
#
_symmetry.space_group_name_H-M   'P 1'
#
loop_
_entity.id
_entity.type
_entity.pdbx_description
1 polymer ?
#
loop_
_entity_poly.entity_id
_entity_poly.type
_entity_poly.pdbx_seq_one_letter_code
_entity_poly.pdbx_strand_id
1 'polypeptide(L)'
;MSAHRVELNTRHRRTEEQRMGDLLRYANESERLSQAAKNEARVAQTRYANVSARAANELALKEKASVIAREREENERIIEQNDSLAATISRRNAEKEKMEREIQRMIETSEELKELERNLQLAYINKERAAQHQEALLLRQIEGRREQMLEDQMEQDRQRAIIQEQEKENERRDNLIKQKTVLQNQISERQAVMTKSKDEVIQDKKLVDTIIAKINEEDRLEMQERLRKKDETRALVQQFQEEREKKKRELAEEERKQQEEIDAYQDMMNQRAMEEEANRKAMEEEKKRRWTMVVEETQLQTQTQDEYNDLRDLLWQEELEAKRIEEEKDRIARRAQLKEETMRQNQAQIAAKKELIAKQEEEEERLVQIMLEKFAADEEDERKRAETRFESKQRFVHQIRGQMEERARMFQMEKDRDIAERNASCQQEEYRRRVVAEARKRLLAKHASQLKGFLPKNALVDHEEVQILERATTN
;
A
#
# COMPACT_ATOMS: atom_id res chain seq x y z
N MET A 1 -27.72 115.98 101.31
CA MET A 1 -28.25 116.09 99.94
C MET A 1 -29.74 115.76 99.96
N SER A 2 -30.63 116.61 99.43
CA SER A 2 -32.08 116.33 99.47
C SER A 2 -32.45 115.24 98.47
N ALA A 3 -33.15 114.20 98.94
CA ALA A 3 -33.52 113.01 98.16
C ALA A 3 -34.26 113.36 96.86
N HIS A 4 -35.07 114.44 96.88
CA HIS A 4 -35.86 114.87 95.73
C HIS A 4 -35.05 115.16 94.45
N ARG A 5 -33.82 115.68 94.57
CA ARG A 5 -32.95 115.92 93.39
C ARG A 5 -32.42 114.60 92.80
N VAL A 6 -32.23 113.58 93.65
CA VAL A 6 -31.87 112.22 93.22
C VAL A 6 -33.07 111.54 92.55
N GLU A 7 -34.29 111.74 93.06
CA GLU A 7 -35.53 111.27 92.42
C GLU A 7 -35.76 111.89 91.04
N LEU A 8 -35.57 113.21 90.88
CA LEU A 8 -35.70 113.88 89.58
C LEU A 8 -34.68 113.37 88.57
N ASN A 9 -33.40 113.26 88.97
CA ASN A 9 -32.36 112.72 88.10
C ASN A 9 -32.62 111.24 87.74
N THR A 10 -33.10 110.42 88.67
CA THR A 10 -33.43 109.02 88.38
C THR A 10 -34.69 108.88 87.53
N ARG A 11 -35.68 109.77 87.64
CA ARG A 11 -36.82 109.85 86.70
C ARG A 11 -36.37 110.23 85.29
N HIS A 12 -35.58 111.29 85.13
CA HIS A 12 -35.05 111.69 83.81
C HIS A 12 -34.18 110.60 83.20
N ARG A 13 -33.35 109.94 84.01
CA ARG A 13 -32.56 108.79 83.56
C ARG A 13 -33.45 107.65 83.08
N ARG A 14 -34.52 107.30 83.80
CA ARG A 14 -35.49 106.28 83.37
C ARG A 14 -36.21 106.65 82.06
N THR A 15 -36.57 107.91 81.84
CA THR A 15 -37.22 108.33 80.58
C THR A 15 -36.27 108.30 79.39
N GLU A 16 -34.99 108.64 79.59
CA GLU A 16 -33.97 108.50 78.54
C GLU A 16 -33.60 107.02 78.29
N GLU A 17 -33.52 106.20 79.34
CA GLU A 17 -33.34 104.74 79.23
C GLU A 17 -34.53 104.09 78.47
N GLN A 18 -35.77 104.58 78.67
CA GLN A 18 -36.94 104.16 77.88
C GLN A 18 -36.82 104.57 76.41
N ARG A 19 -36.53 105.85 76.11
CA ARG A 19 -36.33 106.34 74.73
C ARG A 19 -35.22 105.58 73.99
N MET A 20 -34.08 105.37 74.64
CA MET A 20 -32.99 104.58 74.10
C MET A 20 -33.38 103.11 73.93
N GLY A 21 -34.15 102.55 74.85
CA GLY A 21 -34.70 101.19 74.74
C GLY A 21 -35.62 101.02 73.53
N ASP A 22 -36.50 101.99 73.27
CA ASP A 22 -37.42 101.95 72.13
C ASP A 22 -36.71 102.22 70.79
N LEU A 23 -35.72 103.11 70.75
CA LEU A 23 -34.85 103.30 69.58
C LEU A 23 -34.02 102.04 69.27
N LEU A 24 -33.48 101.36 70.30
CA LEU A 24 -32.77 100.09 70.14
C LEU A 24 -33.71 98.97 69.67
N ARG A 25 -34.96 98.92 70.17
CA ARG A 25 -35.98 97.98 69.67
C ARG A 25 -36.28 98.22 68.19
N TYR A 26 -36.51 99.47 67.79
CA TYR A 26 -36.77 99.83 66.40
C TYR A 26 -35.57 99.53 65.49
N ALA A 27 -34.34 99.83 65.93
CA ALA A 27 -33.12 99.50 65.19
C ALA A 27 -32.96 97.97 65.02
N ASN A 28 -33.13 97.19 66.09
CA ASN A 28 -33.06 95.73 66.05
C ASN A 28 -34.18 95.12 65.17
N GLU A 29 -35.39 95.69 65.19
CA GLU A 29 -36.50 95.25 64.36
C GLU A 29 -36.27 95.58 62.87
N SER A 30 -35.77 96.78 62.57
CA SER A 30 -35.36 97.18 61.22
C SER A 30 -34.22 96.32 60.68
N GLU A 31 -33.22 95.99 61.52
CA GLU A 31 -32.15 95.07 61.15
C GLU A 31 -32.70 93.66 60.89
N ARG A 32 -33.54 93.13 61.79
CA ARG A 32 -34.19 91.82 61.62
C ARG A 32 -35.04 91.76 60.34
N LEU A 33 -35.77 92.81 60.00
CA LEU A 33 -36.54 92.90 58.75
C LEU A 33 -35.62 92.98 57.52
N SER A 34 -34.52 93.73 57.59
CA SER A 34 -33.51 93.76 56.51
C SER A 34 -32.84 92.40 56.30
N GLN A 35 -32.49 91.70 57.38
CA GLN A 35 -31.95 90.34 57.34
C GLN A 35 -33.00 89.35 56.78
N ALA A 36 -34.27 89.47 57.18
CA ALA A 36 -35.36 88.66 56.64
C ALA A 36 -35.53 88.86 55.12
N ALA A 37 -35.56 90.10 54.64
CA ALA A 37 -35.66 90.42 53.21
C ALA A 37 -34.45 89.91 52.40
N LYS A 38 -33.22 90.04 52.95
CA LYS A 38 -32.00 89.46 52.34
C LYS A 38 -32.06 87.93 52.28
N ASN A 39 -32.56 87.28 53.34
CA ASN A 39 -32.74 85.83 53.37
C ASN A 39 -33.83 85.38 52.41
N GLU A 40 -34.93 86.10 52.27
CA GLU A 40 -36.00 85.81 51.31
C GLU A 40 -35.51 85.92 49.86
N ALA A 41 -34.77 86.98 49.53
CA ALA A 41 -34.11 87.12 48.22
C ALA A 41 -33.13 85.97 47.95
N ARG A 42 -32.34 85.56 48.95
CA ARG A 42 -31.43 84.39 48.84
C ARG A 42 -32.19 83.08 48.67
N VAL A 43 -33.32 82.89 49.35
CA VAL A 43 -34.18 81.71 49.20
C VAL A 43 -34.82 81.69 47.82
N ALA A 44 -35.29 82.81 47.29
CA ALA A 44 -35.80 82.92 45.92
C ALA A 44 -34.72 82.57 44.89
N GLN A 45 -33.51 83.13 45.02
CA GLN A 45 -32.37 82.80 44.17
C GLN A 45 -31.99 81.31 44.25
N THR A 46 -31.99 80.73 45.46
CA THR A 46 -31.68 79.30 45.68
C THR A 46 -32.76 78.40 45.08
N ARG A 47 -34.05 78.78 45.19
CA ARG A 47 -35.16 78.07 44.54
C ARG A 47 -35.03 78.12 43.01
N TYR A 48 -34.75 79.29 42.44
CA TYR A 48 -34.52 79.44 41.00
C TYR A 48 -33.33 78.59 40.52
N ALA A 49 -32.20 78.65 41.23
CA ALA A 49 -31.03 77.82 40.94
C ALA A 49 -31.34 76.31 41.02
N ASN A 50 -32.11 75.87 42.03
CA ASN A 50 -32.53 74.47 42.16
C ASN A 50 -33.48 74.01 41.05
N VAL A 51 -34.40 74.87 40.59
CA VAL A 51 -35.30 74.57 39.46
C VAL A 51 -34.49 74.51 38.15
N SER A 52 -33.58 75.46 37.93
CA SER A 52 -32.67 75.47 36.78
C SER A 52 -31.77 74.22 36.76
N ALA A 53 -31.18 73.85 37.91
CA ALA A 53 -30.36 72.65 38.04
C ALA A 53 -31.16 71.36 37.82
N ARG A 54 -32.43 71.29 38.28
CA ARG A 54 -33.33 70.16 37.97
C ARG A 54 -33.62 70.06 36.48
N ALA A 55 -33.99 71.16 35.82
CA ALA A 55 -34.23 71.19 34.39
C ALA A 55 -32.99 70.80 33.57
N ALA A 56 -31.80 71.29 33.96
CA ALA A 56 -30.52 70.91 33.35
C ALA A 56 -30.20 69.41 33.54
N ASN A 57 -30.43 68.86 34.75
CA ASN A 57 -30.25 67.44 35.01
C ASN A 57 -31.24 66.57 34.21
N GLU A 58 -32.51 66.96 34.12
CA GLU A 58 -33.50 66.27 33.29
C GLU A 58 -33.14 66.30 31.81
N LEU A 59 -32.63 67.43 31.30
CA LEU A 59 -32.14 67.53 29.92
C LEU A 59 -30.94 66.60 29.70
N ALA A 60 -29.92 66.66 30.57
CA ALA A 60 -28.74 65.80 30.47
C ALA A 60 -29.08 64.29 30.60
N LEU A 61 -30.10 63.93 31.37
CA LEU A 61 -30.60 62.54 31.44
C LEU A 61 -31.31 62.13 30.15
N LYS A 62 -32.13 63.00 29.55
CA LYS A 62 -32.78 62.76 28.24
C LYS A 62 -31.75 62.63 27.11
N GLU A 63 -30.74 63.49 27.09
CA GLU A 63 -29.62 63.43 26.15
C GLU A 63 -28.87 62.10 26.28
N LYS A 64 -28.45 61.73 27.49
CA LYS A 64 -27.80 60.42 27.74
C LYS A 64 -28.67 59.23 27.32
N ALA A 65 -29.97 59.25 27.62
CA ALA A 65 -30.88 58.21 27.18
C ALA A 65 -30.98 58.13 25.64
N SER A 66 -30.98 59.28 24.95
CA SER A 66 -30.99 59.33 23.48
C SER A 66 -29.68 58.85 22.85
N VAL A 67 -28.53 59.09 23.49
CA VAL A 67 -27.23 58.56 23.06
C VAL A 67 -27.19 57.04 23.24
N ILE A 68 -27.56 56.53 24.42
CA ILE A 68 -27.62 55.08 24.68
C ILE A 68 -28.60 54.36 23.73
N ALA A 69 -29.73 54.99 23.36
CA ALA A 69 -30.64 54.44 22.37
C ALA A 69 -30.00 54.35 20.97
N ARG A 70 -29.31 55.39 20.52
CA ARG A 70 -28.57 55.39 19.24
C ARG A 70 -27.43 54.39 19.23
N GLU A 71 -26.66 54.30 20.31
CA GLU A 71 -25.59 53.31 20.48
C GLU A 71 -26.16 51.88 20.42
N ARG A 72 -27.35 51.62 20.97
CA ARG A 72 -28.02 50.32 20.83
C ARG A 72 -28.43 50.02 19.39
N GLU A 73 -29.11 50.95 18.72
CA GLU A 73 -29.49 50.79 17.30
C GLU A 73 -28.27 50.59 16.38
N GLU A 74 -27.16 51.29 16.66
CA GLU A 74 -25.91 51.15 15.91
C GLU A 74 -25.25 49.79 16.18
N ASN A 75 -25.18 49.37 17.46
CA ASN A 75 -24.67 48.05 17.82
C ASN A 75 -25.53 46.91 17.25
N GLU A 76 -26.86 47.04 17.25
CA GLU A 76 -27.78 46.06 16.65
C GLU A 76 -27.53 45.94 15.14
N ARG A 77 -27.39 47.05 14.40
CA ARG A 77 -27.04 47.02 12.98
C ARG A 77 -25.65 46.42 12.72
N ILE A 78 -24.67 46.69 13.60
CA ILE A 78 -23.33 46.10 13.51
C ILE A 78 -23.40 44.58 13.75
N ILE A 79 -24.22 44.12 14.70
CA ILE A 79 -24.45 42.69 14.96
C ILE A 79 -25.13 42.04 13.75
N GLU A 80 -26.21 42.61 13.22
CA GLU A 80 -26.88 42.09 12.00
C GLU A 80 -25.93 42.01 10.79
N GLN A 81 -25.09 43.02 10.58
CA GLN A 81 -24.08 43.01 9.53
C GLN A 81 -23.03 41.92 9.77
N ASN A 82 -22.52 41.80 11.00
CA ASN A 82 -21.55 40.77 11.37
C ASN A 82 -22.13 39.36 11.26
N ASP A 83 -23.39 39.14 11.64
CA ASP A 83 -24.08 37.85 11.51
C ASP A 83 -24.30 37.50 10.03
N SER A 84 -24.68 38.47 9.19
CA SER A 84 -24.81 38.27 7.74
C SER A 84 -23.45 37.93 7.09
N LEU A 85 -22.36 38.57 7.55
CA LEU A 85 -21.00 38.31 7.09
C LEU A 85 -20.50 36.94 7.58
N ALA A 86 -20.74 36.61 8.85
CA ALA A 86 -20.41 35.30 9.42
C ALA A 86 -21.18 34.18 8.72
N ALA A 87 -22.44 34.38 8.38
CA ALA A 87 -23.25 33.42 7.62
C ALA A 87 -22.73 33.23 6.18
N THR A 88 -22.35 34.31 5.48
CA THR A 88 -21.77 34.21 4.12
C THR A 88 -20.38 33.58 4.11
N ILE A 89 -19.52 33.92 5.08
CA ILE A 89 -18.22 33.25 5.29
C ILE A 89 -18.42 31.77 5.61
N SER A 90 -19.36 31.42 6.50
CA SER A 90 -19.64 30.03 6.87
C SER A 90 -20.16 29.21 5.69
N ARG A 91 -21.05 29.77 4.86
CA ARG A 91 -21.50 29.13 3.61
C ARG A 91 -20.33 28.88 2.66
N ARG A 92 -19.51 29.91 2.40
CA ARG A 92 -18.34 29.81 1.51
C ARG A 92 -17.30 28.80 2.03
N ASN A 93 -17.11 28.71 3.34
CA ASN A 93 -16.22 27.72 3.95
C ASN A 93 -16.81 26.30 3.85
N ALA A 94 -18.11 26.12 4.07
CA ALA A 94 -18.78 24.83 3.89
C ALA A 94 -18.80 24.37 2.41
N GLU A 95 -18.88 25.30 1.45
CA GLU A 95 -18.73 25.00 0.02
C GLU A 95 -17.31 24.57 -0.32
N LYS A 96 -16.29 25.30 0.13
CA LYS A 96 -14.88 24.89 0.00
C LYS A 96 -14.63 23.52 0.60
N GLU A 97 -15.10 23.27 1.82
CA GLU A 97 -14.91 21.99 2.50
C GLU A 97 -15.62 20.84 1.77
N LYS A 98 -16.80 21.08 1.17
CA LYS A 98 -17.46 20.12 0.28
C LYS A 98 -16.62 19.83 -0.96
N MET A 99 -16.08 20.85 -1.62
CA MET A 99 -15.21 20.71 -2.79
C MET A 99 -13.90 19.97 -2.42
N GLU A 100 -13.29 20.29 -1.29
CA GLU A 100 -12.07 19.61 -0.80
C GLU A 100 -12.35 18.14 -0.46
N ARG A 101 -13.46 17.83 0.22
CA ARG A 101 -13.89 16.43 0.46
C ARG A 101 -14.28 15.69 -0.83
N GLU A 102 -14.76 16.40 -1.85
CA GLU A 102 -15.06 15.82 -3.16
C GLU A 102 -13.78 15.52 -3.94
N ILE A 103 -12.85 16.46 -4.01
CA ILE A 103 -11.49 16.27 -4.56
C ILE A 103 -10.77 15.13 -3.83
N GLN A 104 -10.83 15.08 -2.50
CA GLN A 104 -10.22 14.01 -1.71
C GLN A 104 -10.86 12.65 -2.02
N ARG A 105 -12.19 12.57 -2.16
CA ARG A 105 -12.86 11.34 -2.60
C ARG A 105 -12.50 10.97 -4.04
N MET A 106 -12.35 11.93 -4.96
CA MET A 106 -11.87 11.66 -6.33
C MET A 106 -10.43 11.11 -6.34
N ILE A 107 -9.57 11.62 -5.45
CA ILE A 107 -8.20 11.14 -5.23
C ILE A 107 -8.22 9.71 -4.67
N GLU A 108 -8.93 9.47 -3.57
CA GLU A 108 -9.01 8.16 -2.88
C GLU A 108 -9.73 7.08 -3.69
N THR A 109 -10.63 7.45 -4.60
CA THR A 109 -11.30 6.51 -5.52
C THR A 109 -10.57 6.34 -6.86
N SER A 110 -9.50 7.09 -7.13
CA SER A 110 -8.70 6.91 -8.34
C SER A 110 -7.79 5.69 -8.22
N GLU A 111 -7.88 4.78 -9.18
CA GLU A 111 -7.00 3.61 -9.26
C GLU A 111 -5.59 4.01 -9.75
N GLU A 112 -5.50 4.95 -10.70
CA GLU A 112 -4.24 5.49 -11.22
C GLU A 112 -3.32 6.07 -10.14
N LEU A 113 -3.91 6.72 -9.12
CA LEU A 113 -3.15 7.27 -8.00
C LEU A 113 -2.66 6.17 -7.05
N LYS A 114 -3.47 5.13 -6.79
CA LYS A 114 -3.05 3.96 -6.01
C LYS A 114 -1.96 3.16 -6.70
N GLU A 115 -2.03 3.02 -8.02
CA GLU A 115 -0.97 2.40 -8.82
C GLU A 115 0.32 3.22 -8.78
N LEU A 116 0.22 4.55 -8.89
CA LEU A 116 1.36 5.45 -8.73
C LEU A 116 1.98 5.34 -7.32
N GLU A 117 1.16 5.32 -6.26
CA GLU A 117 1.63 5.10 -4.88
C GLU A 117 2.33 3.76 -4.71
N ARG A 118 1.78 2.67 -5.26
CA ARG A 118 2.43 1.34 -5.27
C ARG A 118 3.77 1.39 -6.02
N ASN A 119 3.83 2.05 -7.18
CA ASN A 119 5.06 2.22 -7.94
C ASN A 119 6.12 3.04 -7.19
N LEU A 120 5.70 4.07 -6.44
CA LEU A 120 6.57 4.86 -5.56
C LEU A 120 7.07 4.03 -4.37
N GLN A 121 6.21 3.24 -3.72
CA GLN A 121 6.60 2.29 -2.66
C GLN A 121 7.60 1.25 -3.16
N LEU A 122 7.36 0.65 -4.33
CA LEU A 122 8.30 -0.28 -4.97
C LEU A 122 9.65 0.40 -5.28
N ALA A 123 9.64 1.66 -5.68
CA ALA A 123 10.87 2.42 -5.90
C ALA A 123 11.64 2.70 -4.59
N TYR A 124 10.95 2.98 -3.47
CA TYR A 124 11.60 3.06 -2.15
C TYR A 124 12.22 1.71 -1.76
N ILE A 125 11.49 0.60 -1.89
CA ILE A 125 12.00 -0.75 -1.59
C ILE A 125 13.20 -1.09 -2.49
N ASN A 126 13.18 -0.72 -3.77
CA ASN A 126 14.29 -0.93 -4.69
C ASN A 126 15.52 -0.08 -4.32
N LYS A 127 15.31 1.17 -3.87
CA LYS A 127 16.37 2.04 -3.37
C LYS A 127 17.01 1.48 -2.09
N GLU A 128 16.20 1.02 -1.13
CA GLU A 128 16.69 0.38 0.09
C GLU A 128 17.45 -0.91 -0.23
N ARG A 129 16.92 -1.76 -1.11
CA ARG A 129 17.61 -2.98 -1.57
C ARG A 129 18.95 -2.67 -2.26
N ALA A 130 19.03 -1.59 -3.04
CA ALA A 130 20.28 -1.17 -3.65
C ALA A 130 21.30 -0.68 -2.60
N ALA A 131 20.86 0.07 -1.59
CA ALA A 131 21.70 0.48 -0.47
C ALA A 131 22.19 -0.72 0.35
N GLN A 132 21.30 -1.67 0.69
CA GLN A 132 21.64 -2.93 1.35
C GLN A 132 22.63 -3.77 0.54
N HIS A 133 22.50 -3.80 -0.80
CA HIS A 133 23.45 -4.51 -1.65
C HIS A 133 24.84 -3.82 -1.66
N GLN A 134 24.89 -2.50 -1.68
CA GLN A 134 26.13 -1.74 -1.54
C GLN A 134 26.78 -1.95 -0.17
N GLU A 135 26.00 -1.95 0.90
CA GLU A 135 26.45 -2.26 2.26
C GLU A 135 27.00 -3.70 2.35
N ALA A 136 26.28 -4.70 1.84
CA ALA A 136 26.74 -6.09 1.80
C ALA A 136 28.04 -6.27 0.99
N LEU A 137 28.22 -5.53 -0.11
CA LEU A 137 29.47 -5.52 -0.87
C LEU A 137 30.62 -4.88 -0.07
N LEU A 138 30.37 -3.80 0.67
CA LEU A 138 31.36 -3.17 1.56
C LEU A 138 31.74 -4.08 2.74
N LEU A 139 30.75 -4.72 3.37
CA LEU A 139 30.98 -5.71 4.43
C LEU A 139 31.82 -6.87 3.91
N ARG A 140 31.48 -7.44 2.75
CA ARG A 140 32.27 -8.51 2.12
C ARG A 140 33.70 -8.07 1.76
N GLN A 141 33.91 -6.81 1.37
CA GLN A 141 35.26 -6.26 1.16
C GLN A 141 36.04 -6.10 2.47
N ILE A 142 35.37 -5.75 3.57
CA ILE A 142 35.98 -5.67 4.92
C ILE A 142 36.33 -7.08 5.43
N GLU A 143 35.45 -8.05 5.24
CA GLU A 143 35.66 -9.46 5.57
C GLU A 143 36.82 -10.06 4.79
N GLY A 144 36.83 -9.93 3.46
CA GLY A 144 37.93 -10.40 2.62
C GLY A 144 39.28 -9.77 2.97
N ARG A 145 39.32 -8.51 3.40
CA ARG A 145 40.55 -7.87 3.93
C ARG A 145 40.96 -8.43 5.29
N ARG A 146 40.03 -8.82 6.15
CA ARG A 146 40.33 -9.48 7.45
C ARG A 146 40.85 -10.89 7.22
N GLU A 147 40.27 -11.62 6.28
CA GLU A 147 40.72 -12.96 5.86
C GLU A 147 42.15 -12.88 5.32
N GLN A 148 42.44 -11.95 4.39
CA GLN A 148 43.80 -11.70 3.89
C GLN A 148 44.82 -11.39 5.01
N MET A 149 44.47 -10.50 5.93
CA MET A 149 45.36 -10.17 7.07
C MET A 149 45.60 -11.36 8.01
N LEU A 150 44.65 -12.31 8.08
CA LEU A 150 44.79 -13.54 8.86
C LEU A 150 45.59 -14.61 8.09
N GLU A 151 45.43 -14.71 6.77
CA GLU A 151 46.29 -15.52 5.89
C GLU A 151 47.76 -15.06 5.96
N ASP A 152 48.02 -13.75 5.85
CA ASP A 152 49.35 -13.16 5.99
C ASP A 152 49.99 -13.48 7.35
N GLN A 153 49.21 -13.46 8.43
CA GLN A 153 49.67 -13.84 9.78
C GLN A 153 49.97 -15.33 9.88
N MET A 154 49.09 -16.19 9.36
CA MET A 154 49.33 -17.64 9.33
C MET A 154 50.55 -18.00 8.47
N GLU A 155 50.80 -17.30 7.36
CA GLU A 155 52.00 -17.52 6.57
C GLU A 155 53.26 -17.07 7.33
N GLN A 156 53.24 -15.90 7.98
CA GLN A 156 54.36 -15.45 8.82
C GLN A 156 54.67 -16.43 9.95
N ASP A 157 53.65 -16.96 10.63
CA ASP A 157 53.86 -17.94 11.71
C ASP A 157 54.30 -19.31 11.17
N ARG A 158 53.84 -19.72 10.00
CA ARG A 158 54.38 -20.90 9.29
C ARG A 158 55.85 -20.71 8.91
N GLN A 159 56.23 -19.56 8.36
CA GLN A 159 57.61 -19.24 8.01
C GLN A 159 58.50 -19.22 9.27
N ARG A 160 58.03 -18.62 10.37
CA ARG A 160 58.72 -18.66 11.68
C ARG A 160 58.89 -20.09 12.21
N ALA A 161 57.87 -20.94 12.11
CA ALA A 161 57.97 -22.34 12.53
C ALA A 161 59.01 -23.12 11.71
N ILE A 162 59.07 -22.90 10.39
CA ILE A 162 60.09 -23.50 9.51
C ILE A 162 61.50 -23.02 9.91
N ILE A 163 61.68 -21.73 10.18
CA ILE A 163 62.97 -21.19 10.64
C ILE A 163 63.38 -21.82 11.98
N GLN A 164 62.47 -21.91 12.95
CA GLN A 164 62.76 -22.55 14.25
C GLN A 164 63.05 -24.04 14.13
N GLU A 165 62.44 -24.76 13.18
CA GLU A 165 62.75 -26.16 12.92
C GLU A 165 64.14 -26.31 12.27
N GLN A 166 64.48 -25.45 11.32
CA GLN A 166 65.82 -25.38 10.72
C GLN A 166 66.90 -25.01 11.76
N GLU A 167 66.63 -24.07 12.66
CA GLU A 167 67.51 -23.73 13.78
C GLU A 167 67.74 -24.94 14.68
N LYS A 168 66.69 -25.64 15.11
CA LYS A 168 66.81 -26.89 15.90
C LYS A 168 67.54 -28.00 15.15
N GLU A 169 67.36 -28.11 13.84
CA GLU A 169 68.10 -29.08 13.02
C GLU A 169 69.59 -28.71 12.92
N ASN A 170 69.90 -27.42 12.78
CA ASN A 170 71.27 -26.91 12.76
C ASN A 170 71.94 -27.06 14.13
N GLU A 171 71.26 -26.80 15.25
CA GLU A 171 71.75 -27.10 16.59
C GLU A 171 72.06 -28.59 16.77
N ARG A 172 71.21 -29.49 16.25
CA ARG A 172 71.47 -30.94 16.25
C ARG A 172 72.69 -31.29 15.40
N ARG A 173 72.83 -30.72 14.20
CA ARG A 173 74.01 -30.90 13.34
C ARG A 173 75.29 -30.41 14.03
N ASP A 174 75.28 -29.22 14.61
CA ASP A 174 76.40 -28.65 15.35
C ASP A 174 76.79 -29.51 16.55
N ASN A 175 75.81 -30.04 17.29
CA ASN A 175 76.06 -30.94 18.41
C ASN A 175 76.64 -32.28 17.94
N LEU A 176 76.19 -32.83 16.81
CA LEU A 176 76.79 -34.01 16.18
C LEU A 176 78.22 -33.73 15.69
N ILE A 177 78.49 -32.55 15.13
CA ILE A 177 79.84 -32.12 14.72
C ILE A 177 80.76 -32.01 15.95
N LYS A 178 80.30 -31.37 17.04
CA LYS A 178 81.03 -31.29 18.32
C LYS A 178 81.31 -32.67 18.90
N GLN A 179 80.33 -33.58 18.89
CA GLN A 179 80.54 -34.97 19.34
C GLN A 179 81.56 -35.70 18.45
N LYS A 180 81.49 -35.54 17.14
CA LYS A 180 82.45 -36.11 16.19
C LYS A 180 83.87 -35.59 16.43
N THR A 181 84.07 -34.29 16.68
CA THR A 181 85.41 -33.74 16.97
C THR A 181 85.95 -34.27 18.29
N VAL A 182 85.12 -34.41 19.33
CA VAL A 182 85.52 -35.05 20.59
C VAL A 182 85.94 -36.52 20.39
N LEU A 183 85.14 -37.31 19.67
CA LEU A 183 85.49 -38.70 19.35
C LEU A 183 86.79 -38.80 18.53
N GLN A 184 86.98 -37.90 17.56
CA GLN A 184 88.18 -37.88 16.73
C GLN A 184 89.43 -37.48 17.53
N ASN A 185 89.29 -36.56 18.48
CA ASN A 185 90.34 -36.23 19.45
C ASN A 185 90.68 -37.44 20.33
N GLN A 186 89.68 -38.14 20.90
CA GLN A 186 89.89 -39.37 21.68
C GLN A 186 90.58 -40.48 20.89
N ILE A 187 90.25 -40.64 19.60
CA ILE A 187 90.95 -41.58 18.70
C ILE A 187 92.41 -41.16 18.53
N SER A 188 92.68 -39.87 18.30
CA SER A 188 94.06 -39.36 18.15
C SER A 188 94.88 -39.51 19.43
N GLU A 189 94.28 -39.29 20.60
CA GLU A 189 94.90 -39.47 21.91
C GLU A 189 95.20 -40.95 22.17
N ARG A 190 94.25 -41.85 21.89
CA ARG A 190 94.44 -43.30 22.00
C ARG A 190 95.51 -43.81 21.03
N GLN A 191 95.61 -43.24 19.83
CA GLN A 191 96.68 -43.54 18.88
C GLN A 191 98.04 -43.05 19.42
N ALA A 192 98.12 -41.85 20.00
CA ALA A 192 99.34 -41.32 20.61
C ALA A 192 99.79 -42.12 21.85
N VAL A 193 98.86 -42.63 22.66
CA VAL A 193 99.16 -43.58 23.73
C VAL A 193 99.69 -44.89 23.16
N MET A 194 99.03 -45.44 22.12
CA MET A 194 99.45 -46.69 21.47
C MET A 194 100.83 -46.59 20.80
N THR A 195 101.21 -45.44 20.24
CA THR A 195 102.58 -45.21 19.75
C THR A 195 103.58 -45.15 20.90
N LYS A 196 103.28 -44.44 22.00
CA LYS A 196 104.17 -44.39 23.18
C LYS A 196 104.42 -45.78 23.76
N SER A 197 103.37 -46.59 23.95
CA SER A 197 103.53 -47.96 24.44
C SER A 197 104.25 -48.89 23.45
N LYS A 198 104.18 -48.64 22.14
CA LYS A 198 105.04 -49.34 21.16
C LYS A 198 106.51 -48.94 21.31
N ASP A 199 106.79 -47.65 21.52
CA ASP A 199 108.15 -47.15 21.73
C ASP A 199 108.74 -47.69 23.03
N GLU A 200 107.95 -47.79 24.10
CA GLU A 200 108.30 -48.46 25.37
C GLU A 200 108.63 -49.93 25.14
N VAL A 201 107.77 -50.70 24.46
CA VAL A 201 108.03 -52.12 24.13
C VAL A 201 109.30 -52.29 23.27
N ILE A 202 109.63 -51.33 22.40
CA ILE A 202 110.88 -51.34 21.62
C ILE A 202 112.10 -51.05 22.51
N GLN A 203 111.97 -50.19 23.52
CA GLN A 203 113.02 -49.95 24.51
C GLN A 203 113.23 -51.15 25.44
N ASP A 204 112.15 -51.74 25.96
CA ASP A 204 112.18 -52.96 26.77
C ASP A 204 112.78 -54.13 26.00
N LYS A 205 112.42 -54.30 24.72
CA LYS A 205 113.05 -55.33 23.87
C LYS A 205 114.55 -55.11 23.74
N LYS A 206 115.02 -53.88 23.50
CA LYS A 206 116.47 -53.58 23.43
C LYS A 206 117.17 -53.87 24.77
N LEU A 207 116.52 -53.59 25.89
CA LEU A 207 117.04 -53.92 27.23
C LEU A 207 117.14 -55.43 27.44
N VAL A 208 116.09 -56.18 27.08
CA VAL A 208 116.06 -57.66 27.12
C VAL A 208 117.13 -58.26 26.20
N ASP A 209 117.25 -57.78 24.96
CA ASP A 209 118.30 -58.22 24.03
C ASP A 209 119.72 -57.94 24.59
N THR A 210 119.91 -56.84 25.33
CA THR A 210 121.16 -56.50 26.02
C THR A 210 121.44 -57.42 27.21
N ILE A 211 120.41 -57.82 27.97
CA ILE A 211 120.53 -58.79 29.07
C ILE A 211 120.84 -60.18 28.49
N ILE A 212 120.17 -60.60 27.42
CA ILE A 212 120.45 -61.86 26.71
C ILE A 212 121.87 -61.86 26.15
N ALA A 213 122.38 -60.73 25.64
CA ALA A 213 123.77 -60.63 25.19
C ALA A 213 124.77 -60.80 26.35
N LYS A 214 124.49 -60.25 27.54
CA LYS A 214 125.29 -60.49 28.75
C LYS A 214 125.25 -61.95 29.20
N ILE A 215 124.05 -62.54 29.27
CA ILE A 215 123.88 -63.95 29.64
C ILE A 215 124.64 -64.85 28.67
N ASN A 216 124.57 -64.62 27.36
CA ASN A 216 125.31 -65.42 26.38
C ASN A 216 126.85 -65.30 26.53
N GLU A 217 127.36 -64.18 27.04
CA GLU A 217 128.79 -64.00 27.27
C GLU A 217 129.24 -64.62 28.62
N GLU A 218 128.41 -64.54 29.66
CA GLU A 218 128.59 -65.30 30.91
C GLU A 218 128.49 -66.81 30.67
N ASP A 219 127.49 -67.27 29.90
CA ASP A 219 127.32 -68.66 29.46
C ASP A 219 128.49 -69.13 28.58
N ARG A 220 129.12 -68.25 27.79
CA ARG A 220 130.35 -68.59 27.04
C ARG A 220 131.53 -68.84 27.96
N LEU A 221 131.69 -68.01 28.99
CA LEU A 221 132.73 -68.19 30.01
C LEU A 221 132.45 -69.45 30.86
N GLU A 222 131.20 -69.69 31.28
CA GLU A 222 130.81 -70.92 31.96
C GLU A 222 130.92 -72.14 31.02
N MET A 223 130.69 -72.01 29.71
CA MET A 223 130.86 -73.09 28.74
C MET A 223 132.34 -73.45 28.54
N GLN A 224 133.27 -72.49 28.59
CA GLN A 224 134.71 -72.79 28.58
C GLN A 224 135.12 -73.56 29.85
N GLU A 225 134.66 -73.14 31.02
CA GLU A 225 134.89 -73.85 32.28
C GLU A 225 134.18 -75.22 32.34
N ARG A 226 132.98 -75.34 31.77
CA ARG A 226 132.27 -76.62 31.60
C ARG A 226 132.91 -77.50 30.56
N LEU A 227 133.59 -76.99 29.53
CA LEU A 227 134.33 -77.82 28.58
C LEU A 227 135.50 -78.51 29.27
N ARG A 228 136.27 -77.78 30.10
CA ARG A 228 137.31 -78.38 30.97
C ARG A 228 136.73 -79.52 31.83
N LYS A 229 135.60 -79.29 32.50
CA LYS A 229 134.90 -80.30 33.33
C LYS A 229 134.17 -81.39 32.52
N LYS A 230 133.88 -81.17 31.24
CA LYS A 230 133.25 -82.14 30.34
C LYS A 230 134.27 -83.04 29.68
N ASP A 231 135.49 -82.59 29.43
CA ASP A 231 136.57 -83.50 29.05
C ASP A 231 136.89 -84.46 30.22
N GLU A 232 136.78 -83.99 31.48
CA GLU A 232 136.85 -84.83 32.68
C GLU A 232 135.66 -85.81 32.83
N THR A 233 134.42 -85.43 32.47
CA THR A 233 133.21 -86.27 32.69
C THR A 233 132.69 -87.01 31.46
N ARG A 234 133.12 -86.68 30.24
CA ARG A 234 132.80 -87.45 29.02
C ARG A 234 133.54 -88.78 28.98
N ALA A 235 134.64 -88.90 29.72
CA ALA A 235 135.26 -90.17 30.09
C ALA A 235 134.34 -91.10 30.92
N LEU A 236 133.23 -90.59 31.48
CA LEU A 236 132.35 -91.29 32.42
C LEU A 236 130.98 -91.67 31.83
N VAL A 237 130.36 -90.81 31.02
CA VAL A 237 128.95 -90.95 30.58
C VAL A 237 128.76 -91.91 29.39
N GLN A 238 129.82 -92.36 28.72
CA GLN A 238 129.75 -93.38 27.66
C GLN A 238 129.20 -94.75 28.14
N GLN A 239 128.89 -94.89 29.43
CA GLN A 239 128.55 -96.14 30.11
C GLN A 239 127.03 -96.44 30.25
N PHE A 240 126.06 -95.68 29.68
CA PHE A 240 124.66 -95.70 30.21
C PHE A 240 123.35 -95.64 29.34
N GLN A 241 123.29 -95.47 28.00
CA GLN A 241 122.12 -94.79 27.36
C GLN A 241 121.15 -95.58 26.39
N GLU A 242 120.65 -96.79 26.68
CA GLU A 242 120.00 -97.66 25.64
C GLU A 242 118.49 -98.04 25.85
N GLU A 243 117.50 -97.10 25.66
CA GLU A 243 116.11 -97.16 26.24
C GLU A 243 114.80 -97.23 25.32
N ARG A 244 113.67 -96.49 25.60
CA ARG A 244 112.22 -96.95 25.44
C ARG A 244 111.12 -95.87 25.12
N GLU A 245 109.98 -96.22 24.45
CA GLU A 245 108.87 -95.30 23.95
C GLU A 245 107.46 -95.97 23.53
N LYS A 246 106.27 -95.23 23.39
CA LYS A 246 104.91 -95.46 22.66
C LYS A 246 103.44 -95.24 23.34
N LYS A 247 102.36 -94.57 22.73
CA LYS A 247 100.78 -94.82 22.68
C LYS A 247 99.60 -93.66 22.62
N LYS A 248 98.42 -93.83 21.87
CA LYS A 248 96.89 -93.38 21.96
C LYS A 248 96.14 -92.00 21.50
N ARG A 249 94.76 -91.91 21.18
CA ARG A 249 93.86 -90.68 20.80
C ARG A 249 92.23 -90.70 20.96
N GLU A 250 91.35 -90.02 20.10
CA GLU A 250 89.85 -90.24 19.66
C GLU A 250 88.51 -89.35 20.08
N LEU A 251 87.45 -89.14 19.17
CA LEU A 251 85.89 -88.83 19.23
C LEU A 251 85.04 -87.44 19.21
N ALA A 252 83.76 -87.29 18.63
CA ALA A 252 82.74 -86.10 18.61
C ALA A 252 81.23 -86.16 17.93
N GLU A 253 80.29 -85.13 18.12
CA GLU A 253 79.08 -84.44 17.33
C GLU A 253 77.50 -84.85 17.15
N GLU A 254 76.44 -83.91 17.00
CA GLU A 254 74.90 -84.06 16.62
C GLU A 254 73.83 -82.78 16.55
N GLU A 255 72.50 -82.90 16.10
CA GLU A 255 71.12 -82.14 16.36
C GLU A 255 70.22 -81.23 15.32
N ARG A 256 68.81 -81.09 15.38
CA ARG A 256 67.79 -79.93 15.04
C ARG A 256 66.22 -80.12 14.66
N LYS A 257 65.24 -79.11 14.72
CA LYS A 257 63.73 -79.15 14.29
C LYS A 257 62.83 -77.89 13.74
N GLN A 258 61.45 -77.68 13.98
CA GLN A 258 60.35 -76.98 13.11
C GLN A 258 59.08 -76.16 13.75
N GLN A 259 58.14 -75.42 13.01
CA GLN A 259 57.01 -74.44 13.49
C GLN A 259 55.93 -73.78 12.49
N GLU A 260 54.55 -73.93 12.52
CA GLU A 260 53.65 -73.52 11.35
C GLU A 260 52.07 -73.18 11.39
N GLU A 261 51.33 -72.72 12.45
CA GLU A 261 49.83 -72.99 12.57
C GLU A 261 48.70 -71.86 12.71
N ILE A 262 48.78 -70.57 12.27
CA ILE A 262 47.88 -69.48 12.85
C ILE A 262 46.87 -68.64 11.97
N ASP A 263 46.82 -68.68 10.63
CA ASP A 263 46.22 -67.58 9.80
C ASP A 263 44.68 -67.56 9.49
N ALA A 264 43.75 -68.04 10.33
CA ALA A 264 42.37 -68.37 9.89
C ALA A 264 41.14 -67.55 10.40
N TYR A 265 41.25 -66.32 10.93
CA TYR A 265 40.14 -65.67 11.70
C TYR A 265 39.44 -64.42 11.08
N GLN A 266 39.84 -63.90 9.91
CA GLN A 266 39.51 -62.49 9.55
C GLN A 266 38.25 -62.21 8.70
N ASP A 267 37.53 -63.21 8.17
CA ASP A 267 36.54 -62.98 7.09
C ASP A 267 35.08 -62.62 7.48
N MET A 268 34.71 -62.50 8.77
CA MET A 268 33.27 -62.50 9.16
C MET A 268 32.57 -61.14 9.43
N MET A 269 33.23 -59.97 9.31
CA MET A 269 32.71 -58.69 9.87
C MET A 269 32.10 -57.66 8.89
N ASN A 270 32.13 -57.87 7.56
CA ASN A 270 31.86 -56.78 6.58
C ASN A 270 30.49 -56.79 5.86
N GLN A 271 29.42 -57.38 6.43
CA GLN A 271 28.09 -57.47 5.77
C GLN A 271 26.91 -56.90 6.59
N ARG A 272 27.01 -55.68 7.14
CA ARG A 272 25.89 -55.10 7.94
C ARG A 272 25.68 -53.58 7.93
N ALA A 273 26.27 -52.83 6.98
CA ALA A 273 26.29 -51.36 7.05
C ALA A 273 25.94 -50.61 5.73
N MET A 274 25.33 -51.26 4.74
CA MET A 274 24.97 -50.62 3.46
C MET A 274 23.54 -50.96 3.00
N GLU A 275 22.53 -50.32 3.59
CA GLU A 275 21.15 -50.43 3.06
C GLU A 275 20.26 -49.17 3.16
N GLU A 276 20.22 -48.40 4.27
CA GLU A 276 18.96 -47.65 4.57
C GLU A 276 18.84 -46.11 4.38
N GLU A 277 19.88 -45.29 4.18
CA GLU A 277 19.74 -43.81 4.37
C GLU A 277 19.77 -42.86 3.15
N ALA A 278 20.09 -43.31 1.91
CA ALA A 278 20.43 -42.35 0.85
C ALA A 278 19.25 -41.75 0.02
N ASN A 279 18.22 -42.54 -0.35
CA ASN A 279 17.24 -42.13 -1.39
C ASN A 279 15.81 -41.81 -0.88
N ARG A 280 15.62 -41.69 0.43
CA ARG A 280 14.30 -41.40 1.07
C ARG A 280 13.88 -39.91 0.99
N LYS A 281 14.31 -39.16 -0.03
CA LYS A 281 14.10 -37.69 -0.16
C LYS A 281 13.65 -37.18 -1.55
N ALA A 282 13.21 -38.07 -2.44
CA ALA A 282 12.62 -37.71 -3.74
C ALA A 282 11.08 -37.79 -3.78
N MET A 283 10.43 -38.06 -2.65
CA MET A 283 9.01 -38.43 -2.53
C MET A 283 8.26 -37.57 -1.49
N GLU A 284 8.36 -36.24 -1.57
CA GLU A 284 7.50 -35.29 -0.84
C GLU A 284 7.40 -33.96 -1.65
N GLU A 285 6.35 -33.74 -2.45
CA GLU A 285 4.98 -33.32 -2.11
C GLU A 285 4.70 -31.79 -2.02
N GLU A 286 5.70 -30.91 -2.16
CA GLU A 286 5.48 -29.44 -2.15
C GLU A 286 5.02 -28.79 -3.49
N LYS A 287 4.75 -29.56 -4.56
CA LYS A 287 4.19 -29.02 -5.83
C LYS A 287 2.78 -29.53 -6.21
N LYS A 288 2.06 -30.16 -5.27
CA LYS A 288 0.69 -30.67 -5.47
C LYS A 288 -0.45 -29.72 -4.97
N ARG A 289 -0.17 -28.42 -4.74
CA ARG A 289 -1.14 -27.49 -4.11
C ARG A 289 -1.47 -26.19 -4.87
N ARG A 290 -1.30 -26.14 -6.20
CA ARG A 290 -1.62 -24.93 -7.00
C ARG A 290 -2.38 -25.10 -8.31
N TRP A 291 -2.92 -26.30 -8.61
CA TRP A 291 -3.84 -26.53 -9.74
C TRP A 291 -5.26 -26.85 -9.24
N THR A 292 -5.70 -26.18 -8.18
CA THR A 292 -7.00 -26.40 -7.52
C THR A 292 -7.67 -25.07 -7.19
N MET A 293 -7.87 -24.19 -8.18
CA MET A 293 -8.53 -22.91 -7.92
C MET A 293 -9.33 -22.22 -9.06
N VAL A 294 -9.26 -22.67 -10.31
CA VAL A 294 -9.92 -21.97 -11.45
C VAL A 294 -10.48 -23.01 -12.45
N VAL A 295 -11.68 -23.58 -12.33
CA VAL A 295 -12.99 -23.04 -11.93
C VAL A 295 -13.57 -22.02 -12.95
N GLU A 296 -13.00 -21.93 -14.16
CA GLU A 296 -13.51 -21.01 -15.22
C GLU A 296 -13.90 -21.68 -16.56
N GLU A 297 -13.94 -23.02 -16.67
CA GLU A 297 -14.53 -23.68 -17.86
C GLU A 297 -15.83 -24.46 -17.55
N THR A 298 -16.51 -24.03 -16.48
CA THR A 298 -17.96 -24.16 -16.33
C THR A 298 -18.69 -23.25 -17.33
N GLN A 299 -18.55 -23.53 -18.64
CA GLN A 299 -19.26 -22.77 -19.69
C GLN A 299 -19.67 -23.60 -20.93
N LEU A 300 -19.28 -24.87 -21.03
CA LEU A 300 -19.67 -25.74 -22.15
C LEU A 300 -20.84 -26.68 -21.83
N GLN A 301 -21.88 -26.18 -21.15
CA GLN A 301 -23.03 -27.01 -20.72
C GLN A 301 -24.44 -26.37 -20.79
N THR A 302 -24.65 -25.30 -21.57
CA THR A 302 -25.97 -24.63 -21.68
C THR A 302 -26.33 -24.06 -23.08
N GLN A 303 -26.07 -24.78 -24.19
CA GLN A 303 -26.57 -24.38 -25.54
C GLN A 303 -26.97 -25.55 -26.47
N THR A 304 -27.32 -26.73 -25.93
CA THR A 304 -27.84 -27.85 -26.74
C THR A 304 -29.10 -28.45 -26.14
N GLN A 305 -30.07 -27.58 -25.85
CA GLN A 305 -31.38 -28.00 -25.37
C GLN A 305 -32.47 -27.07 -25.90
N ASP A 306 -33.49 -27.71 -26.45
CA ASP A 306 -34.85 -27.24 -26.76
C ASP A 306 -35.15 -26.53 -28.11
N GLU A 307 -36.39 -26.80 -28.57
CA GLU A 307 -37.12 -26.27 -29.73
C GLU A 307 -36.59 -26.75 -31.10
N TYR A 308 -37.13 -27.80 -31.76
CA TYR A 308 -38.50 -28.36 -31.79
C TYR A 308 -39.56 -27.35 -32.26
N ASN A 309 -40.43 -27.76 -33.20
CA ASN A 309 -41.47 -26.96 -33.90
C ASN A 309 -40.93 -26.04 -35.02
N ASP A 310 -41.64 -25.78 -36.14
CA ASP A 310 -42.88 -26.39 -36.63
C ASP A 310 -42.98 -26.19 -38.16
N LEU A 311 -43.21 -27.27 -38.91
CA LEU A 311 -43.48 -27.32 -40.37
C LEU A 311 -43.70 -28.81 -40.72
N ARG A 312 -44.87 -29.43 -40.56
CA ARG A 312 -46.25 -28.97 -40.38
C ARG A 312 -46.88 -28.26 -41.60
N ASP A 313 -47.48 -29.13 -42.42
CA ASP A 313 -48.69 -28.98 -43.25
C ASP A 313 -48.50 -28.95 -44.78
N LEU A 314 -48.94 -30.06 -45.40
CA LEU A 314 -48.87 -30.36 -46.83
C LEU A 314 -50.11 -31.21 -47.23
N LEU A 315 -51.29 -30.58 -47.31
CA LEU A 315 -52.55 -31.25 -47.66
C LEU A 315 -53.52 -30.28 -48.37
N TRP A 316 -53.70 -30.41 -49.69
CA TRP A 316 -54.41 -29.41 -50.52
C TRP A 316 -55.42 -29.97 -51.54
N GLN A 317 -55.40 -31.27 -51.88
CA GLN A 317 -56.09 -31.79 -53.08
C GLN A 317 -57.11 -32.90 -52.78
N GLU A 318 -58.13 -32.93 -53.65
CA GLU A 318 -59.32 -33.80 -53.68
C GLU A 318 -60.42 -33.44 -52.64
N GLU A 319 -61.73 -33.42 -52.95
CA GLU A 319 -62.47 -33.51 -54.22
C GLU A 319 -63.92 -32.96 -54.02
N LEU A 320 -64.54 -32.41 -55.08
CA LEU A 320 -65.91 -31.88 -55.07
C LEU A 320 -66.50 -31.91 -56.49
N GLU A 321 -67.45 -32.80 -56.81
CA GLU A 321 -68.39 -32.57 -57.94
C GLU A 321 -69.58 -33.56 -58.08
N ALA A 322 -70.54 -33.16 -58.95
CA ALA A 322 -71.44 -34.02 -59.76
C ALA A 322 -72.78 -34.61 -59.21
N LYS A 323 -73.78 -33.77 -58.86
CA LYS A 323 -75.23 -34.15 -58.89
C LYS A 323 -76.19 -32.99 -59.27
N ARG A 324 -76.88 -33.05 -60.44
CA ARG A 324 -78.06 -32.23 -60.86
C ARG A 324 -78.81 -32.86 -62.07
N ILE A 325 -80.03 -32.34 -62.38
CA ILE A 325 -80.82 -32.39 -63.66
C ILE A 325 -81.97 -33.44 -63.77
N GLU A 326 -83.28 -33.03 -63.78
CA GLU A 326 -84.43 -33.88 -64.25
C GLU A 326 -85.87 -33.22 -64.50
N GLU A 327 -86.19 -31.91 -64.30
CA GLU A 327 -87.54 -31.49 -63.75
C GLU A 327 -88.79 -30.91 -64.58
N GLU A 328 -88.80 -29.84 -65.40
CA GLU A 328 -89.98 -28.86 -65.56
C GLU A 328 -91.45 -29.28 -66.01
N LYS A 329 -91.72 -30.47 -66.55
CA LYS A 329 -92.67 -30.69 -67.70
C LYS A 329 -94.14 -30.14 -67.73
N ASP A 330 -95.04 -30.52 -66.81
CA ASP A 330 -96.49 -30.77 -67.09
C ASP A 330 -97.48 -29.57 -67.22
N ARG A 331 -97.24 -28.59 -68.11
CA ARG A 331 -97.83 -27.23 -67.95
C ARG A 331 -99.16 -26.84 -68.65
N ILE A 332 -99.72 -27.61 -69.60
CA ILE A 332 -100.44 -26.98 -70.75
C ILE A 332 -101.99 -26.77 -70.64
N ALA A 333 -102.77 -27.63 -69.98
CA ALA A 333 -104.22 -27.75 -70.27
C ALA A 333 -105.17 -26.59 -69.83
N ARG A 334 -104.77 -25.69 -68.90
CA ARG A 334 -105.70 -24.84 -68.13
C ARG A 334 -106.29 -23.59 -68.82
N ARG A 335 -106.25 -23.47 -70.16
CA ARG A 335 -106.31 -22.14 -70.83
C ARG A 335 -107.64 -21.67 -71.47
N ALA A 336 -108.61 -22.54 -71.76
CA ALA A 336 -109.67 -22.19 -72.72
C ALA A 336 -110.93 -21.50 -72.14
N GLN A 337 -111.47 -21.97 -71.01
CA GLN A 337 -112.76 -21.48 -70.46
C GLN A 337 -112.69 -20.05 -69.87
N LEU A 338 -111.48 -19.52 -69.67
CA LEU A 338 -111.21 -18.25 -68.99
C LEU A 338 -111.69 -16.97 -69.72
N LYS A 339 -112.30 -17.09 -70.91
CA LYS A 339 -112.30 -16.03 -71.95
C LYS A 339 -113.61 -15.23 -72.11
N GLU A 340 -114.75 -15.75 -71.66
CA GLU A 340 -116.06 -15.11 -71.90
C GLU A 340 -116.52 -14.27 -70.70
N GLU A 341 -116.32 -14.79 -69.48
CA GLU A 341 -116.51 -14.07 -68.22
C GLU A 341 -115.66 -12.77 -68.18
N THR A 342 -114.52 -12.77 -68.87
CA THR A 342 -113.63 -11.62 -69.06
C THR A 342 -114.33 -10.41 -69.65
N MET A 343 -115.22 -10.57 -70.64
CA MET A 343 -115.79 -9.46 -71.42
C MET A 343 -116.71 -8.56 -70.58
N ARG A 344 -117.57 -9.16 -69.74
CA ARG A 344 -118.53 -8.40 -68.92
C ARG A 344 -117.87 -7.78 -67.70
N GLN A 345 -116.89 -8.47 -67.12
CA GLN A 345 -116.00 -7.91 -66.11
C GLN A 345 -115.20 -6.71 -66.66
N ASN A 346 -114.84 -6.70 -67.95
CA ASN A 346 -114.06 -5.63 -68.57
C ASN A 346 -114.79 -4.27 -68.58
N GLN A 347 -116.09 -4.21 -68.91
CA GLN A 347 -116.81 -2.93 -68.97
C GLN A 347 -117.05 -2.32 -67.58
N ALA A 348 -117.41 -3.14 -66.58
CA ALA A 348 -117.48 -2.69 -65.20
C ALA A 348 -116.09 -2.31 -64.66
N GLN A 349 -115.04 -3.04 -65.03
CA GLN A 349 -113.65 -2.66 -64.76
C GLN A 349 -113.33 -1.29 -65.35
N ILE A 350 -113.71 -0.94 -66.58
CA ILE A 350 -113.29 0.31 -67.22
C ILE A 350 -113.86 1.53 -66.47
N ALA A 351 -115.13 1.49 -66.04
CA ALA A 351 -115.73 2.57 -65.26
C ALA A 351 -115.09 2.68 -63.85
N ALA A 352 -114.96 1.56 -63.14
CA ALA A 352 -114.30 1.53 -61.84
C ALA A 352 -112.82 1.95 -61.92
N LYS A 353 -112.11 1.52 -62.96
CA LYS A 353 -110.73 1.96 -63.26
C LYS A 353 -110.67 3.46 -63.49
N LYS A 354 -111.62 4.09 -64.17
CA LYS A 354 -111.55 5.53 -64.44
C LYS A 354 -111.72 6.38 -63.17
N GLU A 355 -112.63 6.00 -62.28
CA GLU A 355 -112.77 6.67 -60.97
C GLU A 355 -111.60 6.35 -60.03
N LEU A 356 -111.10 5.11 -60.07
CA LEU A 356 -109.90 4.71 -59.35
C LEU A 356 -108.67 5.49 -59.84
N ILE A 357 -108.49 5.65 -61.16
CA ILE A 357 -107.41 6.44 -61.76
C ILE A 357 -107.49 7.89 -61.32
N ALA A 358 -108.65 8.54 -61.32
CA ALA A 358 -108.75 9.94 -60.86
C ALA A 358 -108.39 10.11 -59.37
N LYS A 359 -108.78 9.14 -58.52
CA LYS A 359 -108.38 9.13 -57.10
C LYS A 359 -106.91 8.77 -56.93
N GLN A 360 -106.38 7.87 -57.76
CA GLN A 360 -104.96 7.55 -57.83
C GLN A 360 -104.14 8.75 -58.31
N GLU A 361 -104.62 9.56 -59.26
CA GLU A 361 -103.96 10.79 -59.72
C GLU A 361 -103.89 11.82 -58.57
N GLU A 362 -104.98 12.05 -57.82
CA GLU A 362 -104.93 12.92 -56.63
C GLU A 362 -104.05 12.37 -55.49
N GLU A 363 -104.05 11.05 -55.27
CA GLU A 363 -103.19 10.39 -54.28
C GLU A 363 -101.72 10.39 -54.74
N GLU A 364 -101.45 10.24 -56.03
CA GLU A 364 -100.14 10.33 -56.67
C GLU A 364 -99.60 11.76 -56.62
N GLU A 365 -100.41 12.78 -56.88
CA GLU A 365 -99.99 14.19 -56.72
C GLU A 365 -99.62 14.50 -55.26
N ARG A 366 -100.41 14.03 -54.29
CA ARG A 366 -100.08 14.18 -52.85
C ARG A 366 -98.85 13.36 -52.46
N LEU A 367 -98.70 12.13 -52.97
CA LEU A 367 -97.52 11.30 -52.77
C LEU A 367 -96.28 11.93 -53.40
N VAL A 368 -96.39 12.55 -54.58
CA VAL A 368 -95.30 13.28 -55.24
C VAL A 368 -94.94 14.54 -54.47
N GLN A 369 -95.90 15.29 -53.94
CA GLN A 369 -95.62 16.44 -53.04
C GLN A 369 -94.91 15.98 -51.76
N ILE A 370 -95.43 14.96 -51.06
CA ILE A 370 -94.80 14.38 -49.86
C ILE A 370 -93.42 13.80 -50.18
N MET A 371 -93.23 13.18 -51.35
CA MET A 371 -91.92 12.68 -51.79
C MET A 371 -90.97 13.83 -52.12
N LEU A 372 -91.40 14.91 -52.77
CA LEU A 372 -90.58 16.09 -53.03
C LEU A 372 -90.16 16.80 -51.73
N GLU A 373 -91.08 16.98 -50.79
CA GLU A 373 -90.80 17.51 -49.46
C GLU A 373 -89.84 16.60 -48.68
N LYS A 374 -90.06 15.27 -48.75
CA LYS A 374 -89.17 14.30 -48.14
C LYS A 374 -87.78 14.29 -48.79
N PHE A 375 -87.67 14.36 -50.11
CA PHE A 375 -86.38 14.43 -50.81
C PHE A 375 -85.65 15.72 -50.47
N ALA A 376 -86.35 16.86 -50.37
CA ALA A 376 -85.74 18.11 -49.92
C ALA A 376 -85.26 18.03 -48.46
N ALA A 377 -86.04 17.43 -47.56
CA ALA A 377 -85.65 17.20 -46.18
C ALA A 377 -84.48 16.22 -46.05
N ASP A 378 -84.50 15.11 -46.77
CA ASP A 378 -83.42 14.12 -46.84
C ASP A 378 -82.14 14.76 -47.43
N GLU A 379 -82.25 15.62 -48.45
CA GLU A 379 -81.10 16.33 -49.03
C GLU A 379 -80.51 17.37 -48.06
N GLU A 380 -81.34 18.13 -47.33
CA GLU A 380 -80.86 19.00 -46.26
C GLU A 380 -80.18 18.23 -45.13
N ASP A 381 -80.75 17.11 -44.71
CA ASP A 381 -80.17 16.23 -43.70
C ASP A 381 -78.87 15.58 -44.19
N GLU A 382 -78.78 15.20 -45.46
CA GLU A 382 -77.53 14.72 -46.07
C GLU A 382 -76.45 15.80 -46.12
N ARG A 383 -76.81 17.06 -46.45
CA ARG A 383 -75.88 18.20 -46.37
C ARG A 383 -75.38 18.42 -44.94
N LYS A 384 -76.28 18.51 -43.95
CA LYS A 384 -75.92 18.65 -42.52
C LYS A 384 -75.07 17.46 -42.03
N ARG A 385 -75.37 16.23 -42.46
CA ARG A 385 -74.56 15.02 -42.18
C ARG A 385 -73.21 15.05 -42.90
N ALA A 386 -73.11 15.61 -44.11
CA ALA A 386 -71.85 15.79 -44.82
C ALA A 386 -70.95 16.83 -44.14
N GLU A 387 -71.51 17.97 -43.76
CA GLU A 387 -70.84 19.04 -43.02
C GLU A 387 -70.33 18.53 -41.66
N THR A 388 -71.20 17.91 -40.85
CA THR A 388 -70.78 17.34 -39.54
C THR A 388 -69.74 16.23 -39.66
N ARG A 389 -69.80 15.38 -40.70
CA ARG A 389 -68.73 14.41 -41.01
C ARG A 389 -67.42 15.09 -41.43
N PHE A 390 -67.50 16.17 -42.19
CA PHE A 390 -66.33 16.96 -42.63
C PHE A 390 -65.68 17.67 -41.44
N GLU A 391 -66.46 18.37 -40.62
CA GLU A 391 -65.98 18.98 -39.37
C GLU A 391 -65.38 17.94 -38.41
N SER A 392 -66.04 16.80 -38.21
CA SER A 392 -65.52 15.74 -37.33
C SER A 392 -64.20 15.19 -37.84
N LYS A 393 -64.05 14.99 -39.16
CA LYS A 393 -62.77 14.63 -39.79
C LYS A 393 -61.72 15.72 -39.61
N GLN A 394 -62.06 17.00 -39.79
CA GLN A 394 -61.12 18.11 -39.57
C GLN A 394 -60.65 18.19 -38.12
N ARG A 395 -61.57 18.07 -37.15
CA ARG A 395 -61.26 18.05 -35.71
C ARG A 395 -60.35 16.86 -35.37
N PHE A 396 -60.63 15.67 -35.91
CA PHE A 396 -59.80 14.48 -35.73
C PHE A 396 -58.40 14.63 -36.36
N VAL A 397 -58.30 15.17 -37.57
CA VAL A 397 -57.02 15.46 -38.23
C VAL A 397 -56.21 16.51 -37.44
N HIS A 398 -56.89 17.55 -36.91
CA HIS A 398 -56.24 18.55 -36.07
C HIS A 398 -55.77 17.97 -34.72
N GLN A 399 -56.56 17.08 -34.11
CA GLN A 399 -56.16 16.35 -32.89
C GLN A 399 -54.98 15.41 -33.12
N ILE A 400 -54.98 14.62 -34.22
CA ILE A 400 -53.82 13.80 -34.60
C ILE A 400 -52.59 14.67 -34.82
N ARG A 401 -52.74 15.80 -35.51
CA ARG A 401 -51.64 16.75 -35.72
C ARG A 401 -51.12 17.32 -34.41
N GLY A 402 -52.01 17.71 -33.49
CA GLY A 402 -51.65 18.12 -32.13
C GLY A 402 -50.85 17.03 -31.39
N GLN A 403 -51.35 15.79 -31.38
CA GLN A 403 -50.65 14.65 -30.77
C GLN A 403 -49.30 14.33 -31.43
N MET A 404 -49.18 14.52 -32.75
CA MET A 404 -47.91 14.36 -33.47
C MET A 404 -46.91 15.47 -33.11
N GLU A 405 -47.37 16.72 -33.03
CA GLU A 405 -46.56 17.87 -32.60
C GLU A 405 -46.16 17.77 -31.12
N GLU A 406 -47.04 17.29 -30.25
CA GLU A 406 -46.76 16.99 -28.84
C GLU A 406 -45.73 15.86 -28.69
N ARG A 407 -45.91 14.72 -29.40
CA ARG A 407 -44.94 13.62 -29.42
C ARG A 407 -43.57 14.07 -29.94
N ALA A 408 -43.54 14.89 -30.99
CA ALA A 408 -42.29 15.46 -31.51
C ALA A 408 -41.61 16.40 -30.50
N ARG A 409 -42.37 17.24 -29.79
CA ARG A 409 -41.84 18.09 -28.71
C ARG A 409 -41.32 17.26 -27.54
N MET A 410 -42.04 16.23 -27.11
CA MET A 410 -41.62 15.33 -26.03
C MET A 410 -40.33 14.60 -26.40
N PHE A 411 -40.26 14.02 -27.59
CA PHE A 411 -39.05 13.34 -28.09
C PHE A 411 -37.86 14.30 -28.22
N GLN A 412 -38.08 15.53 -28.69
CA GLN A 412 -37.03 16.53 -28.76
C GLN A 412 -36.54 16.95 -27.37
N MET A 413 -37.46 17.17 -26.42
CA MET A 413 -37.13 17.50 -25.03
C MET A 413 -36.40 16.36 -24.32
N GLU A 414 -36.78 15.11 -24.55
CA GLU A 414 -36.09 13.92 -24.05
C GLU A 414 -34.69 13.79 -24.66
N LYS A 415 -34.55 13.97 -25.98
CA LYS A 415 -33.25 13.99 -26.66
C LYS A 415 -32.32 15.11 -26.18
N ASP A 416 -32.84 16.31 -25.98
CA ASP A 416 -32.07 17.46 -25.48
C ASP A 416 -31.65 17.25 -24.01
N ARG A 417 -32.51 16.60 -23.21
CA ARG A 417 -32.17 16.14 -21.86
C ARG A 417 -31.07 15.07 -21.88
N ASP A 418 -31.18 14.07 -22.74
CA ASP A 418 -30.19 13.01 -22.97
C ASP A 418 -28.82 13.59 -23.33
N ILE A 419 -28.80 14.60 -24.21
CA ILE A 419 -27.58 15.32 -24.60
C ILE A 419 -27.04 16.14 -23.43
N ALA A 420 -27.89 16.80 -22.64
CA ALA A 420 -27.47 17.54 -21.45
C ALA A 420 -26.89 16.63 -20.36
N GLU A 421 -27.50 15.47 -20.09
CA GLU A 421 -27.02 14.48 -19.11
C GLU A 421 -25.70 13.84 -19.56
N ARG A 422 -25.54 13.54 -20.86
CA ARG A 422 -24.24 13.10 -21.43
C ARG A 422 -23.18 14.20 -21.33
N ASN A 423 -23.49 15.43 -21.72
CA ASN A 423 -22.55 16.55 -21.63
C ASN A 423 -22.11 16.85 -20.18
N ALA A 424 -23.05 16.80 -19.23
CA ALA A 424 -22.75 16.94 -17.81
C ALA A 424 -21.83 15.81 -17.30
N SER A 425 -22.09 14.57 -17.71
CA SER A 425 -21.25 13.41 -17.39
C SER A 425 -19.84 13.56 -17.96
N CYS A 426 -19.70 13.95 -19.23
CA CYS A 426 -18.41 14.24 -19.84
C CYS A 426 -17.64 15.36 -19.13
N GLN A 427 -18.32 16.45 -18.73
CA GLN A 427 -17.71 17.54 -17.97
C GLN A 427 -17.23 17.08 -16.58
N GLN A 428 -18.01 16.23 -15.89
CA GLN A 428 -17.61 15.63 -14.62
C GLN A 428 -16.41 14.69 -14.78
N GLU A 429 -16.37 13.87 -15.82
CA GLU A 429 -15.22 13.01 -16.13
C GLU A 429 -13.98 13.83 -16.48
N GLU A 430 -14.10 14.86 -17.32
CA GLU A 430 -12.98 15.76 -17.63
C GLU A 430 -12.46 16.46 -16.38
N TYR A 431 -13.35 16.96 -15.51
CA TYR A 431 -12.97 17.56 -14.24
C TYR A 431 -12.22 16.56 -13.35
N ARG A 432 -12.76 15.34 -13.19
CA ARG A 432 -12.10 14.25 -12.45
C ARG A 432 -10.72 13.92 -13.02
N ARG A 433 -10.59 13.80 -14.34
CA ARG A 433 -9.29 13.54 -15.01
C ARG A 433 -8.30 14.68 -14.77
N ARG A 434 -8.72 15.94 -14.83
CA ARG A 434 -7.85 17.11 -14.52
C ARG A 434 -7.39 17.11 -13.06
N VAL A 435 -8.29 16.84 -12.12
CA VAL A 435 -7.96 16.72 -10.68
C VAL A 435 -6.99 15.57 -10.41
N VAL A 436 -7.21 14.40 -11.02
CA VAL A 436 -6.32 13.24 -10.90
C VAL A 436 -4.94 13.50 -11.52
N ALA A 437 -4.88 14.14 -12.70
CA ALA A 437 -3.61 14.50 -13.34
C ALA A 437 -2.81 15.54 -12.51
N GLU A 438 -3.48 16.53 -11.91
CA GLU A 438 -2.80 17.46 -11.00
C GLU A 438 -2.33 16.77 -9.72
N ALA A 439 -3.13 15.86 -9.16
CA ALA A 439 -2.76 15.05 -8.01
C ALA A 439 -1.54 14.14 -8.32
N ARG A 440 -1.49 13.49 -9.50
CA ARG A 440 -0.33 12.71 -9.96
C ARG A 440 0.94 13.58 -10.00
N LYS A 441 0.87 14.77 -10.62
CA LYS A 441 1.99 15.72 -10.70
C LYS A 441 2.46 16.18 -9.32
N ARG A 442 1.54 16.50 -8.41
CA ARG A 442 1.86 16.87 -7.01
C ARG A 442 2.49 15.71 -6.23
N LEU A 443 2.03 14.48 -6.43
CA LEU A 443 2.57 13.29 -5.77
C LEU A 443 3.98 12.97 -6.29
N LEU A 444 4.17 12.94 -7.60
CA LEU A 444 5.48 12.77 -8.24
C LEU A 444 6.47 13.84 -7.75
N ALA A 445 6.09 15.12 -7.75
CA ALA A 445 6.96 16.21 -7.31
C ALA A 445 7.48 16.05 -5.87
N LYS A 446 6.68 15.48 -4.94
CA LYS A 446 7.10 15.21 -3.56
C LYS A 446 8.18 14.13 -3.45
N HIS A 447 8.12 13.11 -4.32
CA HIS A 447 8.97 11.92 -4.22
C HIS A 447 10.12 11.89 -5.26
N ALA A 448 10.06 12.72 -6.30
CA ALA A 448 10.99 12.75 -7.42
C ALA A 448 12.46 12.90 -7.01
N SER A 449 12.77 13.81 -6.08
CA SER A 449 14.13 14.04 -5.59
C SER A 449 14.72 12.83 -4.85
N GLN A 450 13.87 12.01 -4.20
CA GLN A 450 14.31 10.87 -3.40
C GLN A 450 14.42 9.57 -4.21
N LEU A 451 13.67 9.43 -5.31
CA LEU A 451 13.49 8.18 -6.06
C LEU A 451 14.17 8.16 -7.45
N LYS A 452 15.02 9.15 -7.75
CA LYS A 452 15.77 9.23 -9.02
C LYS A 452 16.44 7.88 -9.35
N GLY A 453 16.11 7.31 -10.51
CA GLY A 453 16.68 6.04 -11.01
C GLY A 453 16.06 4.75 -10.46
N PHE A 454 15.19 4.82 -9.44
CA PHE A 454 14.54 3.64 -8.84
C PHE A 454 13.06 3.47 -9.23
N LEU A 455 12.48 4.46 -9.89
CA LEU A 455 11.09 4.44 -10.37
C LEU A 455 10.93 3.49 -11.58
N PRO A 456 9.91 2.61 -11.61
CA PRO A 456 9.69 1.75 -12.76
C PRO A 456 9.25 2.54 -14.00
N LYS A 457 9.69 2.10 -15.19
CA LYS A 457 9.48 2.79 -16.47
C LYS A 457 8.01 3.12 -16.78
N ASN A 458 7.09 2.27 -16.32
CA ASN A 458 5.65 2.39 -16.59
C ASN A 458 4.94 3.36 -15.62
N ALA A 459 5.64 3.95 -14.64
CA ALA A 459 5.02 4.86 -13.67
C ALA A 459 4.69 6.24 -14.28
N LEU A 460 5.36 6.62 -15.37
CA LEU A 460 5.24 7.91 -16.03
C LEU A 460 4.42 7.76 -17.32
N VAL A 461 3.38 8.57 -17.45
CA VAL A 461 2.45 8.54 -18.60
C VAL A 461 2.70 9.74 -19.51
N ASP A 462 2.80 10.94 -18.93
CA ASP A 462 2.98 12.18 -19.68
C ASP A 462 4.43 12.66 -19.74
N HIS A 463 4.81 13.32 -20.84
CA HIS A 463 6.10 14.01 -20.95
C HIS A 463 6.29 15.08 -19.86
N GLU A 464 5.21 15.71 -19.39
CA GLU A 464 5.28 16.67 -18.27
C GLU A 464 5.70 16.01 -16.95
N GLU A 465 5.31 14.76 -16.70
CA GLU A 465 5.73 13.99 -15.51
C GLU A 465 7.23 13.67 -15.56
N VAL A 466 7.76 13.36 -16.74
CA VAL A 466 9.20 13.20 -16.98
C VAL A 466 9.95 14.50 -16.70
N GLN A 467 9.45 15.65 -17.20
CA GLN A 467 10.06 16.96 -16.92
C GLN A 467 10.02 17.34 -15.44
N ILE A 468 8.97 16.98 -14.70
CA ILE A 468 8.90 17.21 -13.24
C ILE A 468 10.02 16.43 -12.54
N LEU A 469 10.25 15.17 -12.93
CA LEU A 469 11.35 14.35 -12.42
C LEU A 469 12.73 14.92 -12.78
N GLU A 470 12.93 15.39 -14.02
CA GLU A 470 14.21 15.99 -14.43
C GLU A 470 14.50 17.28 -13.63
N ARG A 471 13.52 18.19 -13.55
CA ARG A 471 13.63 19.47 -12.82
C ARG A 471 13.86 19.30 -11.32
N ALA A 472 13.23 18.29 -10.71
CA ALA A 472 13.45 17.92 -9.30
C ALA A 472 14.84 17.32 -9.02
N THR A 473 15.72 17.26 -10.03
CA THR A 473 17.11 16.77 -9.90
C THR A 473 18.17 17.75 -10.37
N THR A 474 17.76 18.95 -10.82
CA THR A 474 18.64 20.08 -11.15
C THR A 474 18.69 21.16 -10.06
N ASN A 475 17.76 21.09 -9.09
CA ASN A 475 17.82 21.76 -7.79
C ASN A 475 18.21 20.76 -6.71
#